data_AF-A0A6F9CBP3-F1
#
_entry.id   AF-A0A6F9CBP3-F1
#
_cell.length_a   1.000
_cell.length_b   1.000
_cell.length_c   1.000
_cell.angle_alpha   90.00
_cell.angle_beta   90.00
_cell.angle_gamma   90.00
#
_symmetry.space_group_name_H-M   'P 1'
#
loop_
_entity.id
_entity.type
_entity.pdbx_description
1 polymer ?
#
loop_
_entity_poly.entity_id
_entity_poly.type
_entity_poly.pdbx_seq_one_letter_code
_entity_poly.pdbx_strand_id
1 'polypeptide(L)'
;MEGSGEASTNVLLNDECYADFLTEDFDVKTYTAQAIHHAVIAEQLAKLAQGISQLDKELHSQVYMTPITWVLQMMQTRIAALQGAVDRIRTKIVDPYNKIVARTAQLARLQVACDLLRRIIRILYLSKRLQGQLQGGSREITKAAQSLNELGERPLPVHL
;
A
#
# COMPACT_ATOMS: atom_id res chain seq x y z
N MET A 1 -28.60 -8.83 -15.97
CA MET A 1 -28.79 -10.24 -16.32
C MET A 1 -29.27 -11.02 -15.08
N GLU A 2 -30.26 -10.52 -14.33
CA GLU A 2 -30.76 -11.17 -13.10
C GLU A 2 -31.97 -12.08 -13.35
N GLY A 3 -32.62 -11.99 -14.51
CA GLY A 3 -33.87 -12.71 -14.79
C GLY A 3 -33.75 -14.17 -15.25
N SER A 4 -32.55 -14.75 -15.32
CA SER A 4 -32.37 -16.13 -15.83
C SER A 4 -32.41 -17.20 -14.73
N GLY A 5 -31.89 -16.93 -13.53
CA GLY A 5 -31.78 -17.92 -12.44
C GLY A 5 -33.09 -18.14 -11.66
N GLU A 6 -33.84 -17.07 -11.39
CA GLU A 6 -35.17 -17.15 -10.76
C GLU A 6 -36.20 -17.80 -11.69
N ALA A 7 -36.06 -17.62 -13.01
CA ALA A 7 -36.91 -18.28 -13.99
C ALA A 7 -36.64 -19.79 -14.04
N SER A 8 -35.38 -20.22 -14.00
CA SER A 8 -35.02 -21.64 -14.06
C SER A 8 -35.35 -22.42 -12.78
N THR A 9 -35.22 -21.81 -11.61
CA THR A 9 -35.64 -22.43 -10.33
C THR A 9 -37.16 -22.55 -10.23
N ASN A 10 -37.91 -21.53 -10.63
CA ASN A 10 -39.36 -21.63 -10.73
C ASN A 10 -39.79 -22.67 -11.76
N VAL A 11 -39.10 -22.80 -12.90
CA VAL A 11 -39.42 -23.83 -13.91
C VAL A 11 -39.15 -25.24 -13.37
N LEU A 12 -38.09 -25.44 -12.59
CA LEU A 12 -37.81 -26.73 -11.94
C LEU A 12 -38.86 -27.07 -10.87
N LEU A 13 -39.23 -26.10 -10.03
CA LEU A 13 -40.21 -26.30 -8.94
C LEU A 13 -41.65 -26.42 -9.44
N ASN A 14 -41.96 -25.91 -10.64
CA ASN A 14 -43.26 -26.04 -11.30
C ASN A 14 -43.38 -27.29 -12.19
N ASP A 15 -42.34 -28.13 -12.27
CA ASP A 15 -42.43 -29.41 -12.97
C ASP A 15 -43.35 -30.36 -12.18
N GLU A 16 -44.39 -30.87 -12.84
CA GLU A 16 -45.38 -31.79 -12.26
C GLU A 16 -44.71 -33.00 -11.59
N CYS A 17 -43.51 -33.39 -12.04
CA CYS A 17 -42.71 -34.47 -11.46
C CYS A 17 -42.28 -34.22 -10.01
N TYR A 18 -42.19 -32.96 -9.57
CA TYR A 18 -41.79 -32.60 -8.21
C TYR A 18 -42.95 -32.13 -7.33
N ALA A 19 -44.16 -31.98 -7.89
CA ALA A 19 -45.32 -31.45 -7.19
C ALA A 19 -45.68 -32.26 -5.93
N ASP A 20 -45.59 -33.59 -6.00
CA ASP A 20 -45.86 -34.48 -4.86
C ASP A 20 -44.91 -34.20 -3.68
N PHE A 21 -43.63 -33.89 -3.96
CA PHE A 21 -42.62 -33.58 -2.95
C PHE A 21 -42.80 -32.20 -2.30
N LEU A 22 -43.62 -31.33 -2.90
CA LEU A 22 -43.90 -29.98 -2.41
C LEU A 22 -45.16 -29.90 -1.55
N THR A 23 -45.91 -31.01 -1.40
CA THR A 23 -47.10 -31.09 -0.54
C THR A 23 -46.71 -31.22 0.93
N GLU A 24 -47.44 -30.54 1.83
CA GLU A 24 -47.17 -30.58 3.29
C GLU A 24 -47.35 -31.99 3.88
N ASP A 25 -48.21 -32.83 3.28
CA ASP A 25 -48.54 -34.19 3.74
C ASP A 25 -47.82 -35.29 2.93
N PHE A 26 -46.67 -34.99 2.32
CA PHE A 26 -45.94 -35.95 1.51
C PHE A 26 -45.58 -37.23 2.29
N ASP A 27 -46.23 -38.34 1.94
CA ASP A 27 -45.95 -39.65 2.52
C ASP A 27 -45.00 -40.46 1.62
N VAL A 28 -43.74 -40.50 2.03
CA VAL A 28 -42.67 -41.30 1.42
C VAL A 28 -43.10 -42.76 1.24
N LYS A 29 -43.83 -43.35 2.20
CA LYS A 29 -44.17 -44.78 2.16
C LYS A 29 -45.19 -45.08 1.07
N THR A 30 -46.23 -44.27 0.98
CA THR A 30 -47.27 -44.40 -0.06
C THR A 30 -46.69 -44.09 -1.45
N TYR A 31 -45.87 -43.03 -1.57
CA TYR A 31 -45.20 -42.68 -2.82
C TYR A 31 -44.25 -43.80 -3.30
N THR A 32 -43.43 -44.34 -2.40
CA THR A 32 -42.50 -45.42 -2.73
C THR A 32 -43.24 -46.71 -3.09
N ALA A 33 -44.32 -47.04 -2.38
CA ALA A 33 -45.16 -48.20 -2.69
C ALA A 33 -45.79 -48.07 -4.10
N GLN A 34 -46.26 -46.88 -4.46
CA GLN A 34 -46.82 -46.59 -5.78
C GLN A 34 -45.74 -46.64 -6.87
N ALA A 35 -44.56 -46.08 -6.62
CA ALA A 35 -43.43 -46.15 -7.55
C ALA A 35 -42.89 -47.59 -7.76
N ILE A 36 -42.89 -48.42 -6.71
CA ILE A 36 -42.58 -49.86 -6.79
C ILE A 36 -43.63 -50.57 -7.63
N HIS A 37 -44.91 -50.33 -7.34
CA HIS A 37 -46.02 -50.98 -8.03
C HIS A 37 -46.03 -50.67 -9.54
N HIS A 38 -45.67 -49.44 -9.91
CA HIS A 38 -45.54 -49.03 -11.31
C HIS A 38 -44.18 -49.36 -11.94
N ALA A 39 -43.25 -49.99 -11.20
CA ALA A 39 -41.89 -50.35 -11.64
C ALA A 39 -41.03 -49.16 -12.14
N VAL A 40 -41.29 -47.95 -11.66
CA VAL A 40 -40.67 -46.69 -12.12
C VAL A 40 -39.64 -46.11 -11.13
N ILE A 41 -39.30 -46.82 -10.06
CA ILE A 41 -38.37 -46.35 -9.01
C ILE A 41 -37.03 -45.83 -9.57
N ALA A 42 -36.43 -46.57 -10.50
CA ALA A 42 -35.12 -46.22 -11.04
C ALA A 42 -35.17 -44.90 -11.82
N GLU A 43 -36.26 -44.66 -12.54
CA GLU A 43 -36.49 -43.41 -13.27
C GLU A 43 -36.73 -42.24 -12.31
N GLN A 44 -37.54 -42.45 -11.25
CA GLN A 44 -37.80 -41.41 -10.25
C GLN A 44 -36.53 -41.03 -9.46
N LEU A 45 -35.70 -42.01 -9.08
CA LEU A 45 -34.40 -41.75 -8.46
C LEU A 45 -33.45 -40.99 -9.39
N ALA A 46 -33.42 -41.34 -10.68
CA ALA A 46 -32.59 -40.65 -11.66
C ALA A 46 -33.04 -39.18 -11.84
N LYS A 47 -34.36 -38.94 -11.92
CA LYS A 47 -34.94 -37.58 -11.98
C LYS A 47 -34.63 -36.78 -10.72
N LEU A 48 -34.78 -37.36 -9.53
CA LEU A 48 -34.45 -36.69 -8.27
C LEU A 48 -32.95 -36.34 -8.20
N ALA A 49 -32.07 -37.27 -8.55
CA ALA A 49 -30.63 -37.02 -8.58
C ALA A 49 -30.25 -35.91 -9.57
N GLN A 50 -30.93 -35.86 -10.71
CA GLN A 50 -30.78 -34.80 -11.70
C GLN A 50 -31.28 -33.45 -11.15
N GLY A 51 -32.46 -33.40 -10.53
CA GLY A 51 -33.01 -32.20 -9.90
C GLY A 51 -32.12 -31.66 -8.79
N ILE A 52 -31.59 -32.52 -7.92
CA ILE A 52 -30.61 -32.17 -6.88
C ILE A 52 -29.35 -31.57 -7.51
N SER A 53 -28.81 -32.19 -8.56
CA SER A 53 -27.60 -31.70 -9.25
C SER A 53 -27.82 -30.36 -9.94
N GLN A 54 -29.03 -30.10 -10.45
CA GLN A 54 -29.39 -28.82 -11.06
C GLN A 54 -29.56 -27.73 -9.99
N LEU A 55 -30.21 -28.05 -8.87
CA LEU A 55 -30.37 -27.12 -7.75
C LEU A 55 -29.00 -26.75 -7.14
N ASP A 56 -28.09 -27.71 -7.00
CA ASP A 56 -26.75 -27.48 -6.47
C ASP A 56 -25.93 -26.51 -7.35
N LYS A 57 -25.99 -26.69 -8.68
CA LYS A 57 -25.35 -25.77 -9.64
C LYS A 57 -25.91 -24.35 -9.56
N GLU A 58 -27.22 -24.24 -9.45
CA GLU A 58 -27.89 -22.94 -9.42
C GLU A 58 -27.67 -22.23 -8.09
N LEU A 59 -27.69 -22.96 -6.97
CA LEU A 59 -27.37 -22.44 -5.65
C LEU A 59 -25.91 -21.94 -5.59
N HIS A 60 -24.97 -22.69 -6.16
CA HIS A 60 -23.61 -22.20 -6.37
C HIS A 60 -23.60 -20.90 -7.19
N SER A 61 -24.22 -20.91 -8.37
CA SER A 61 -24.29 -19.74 -9.26
C SER A 61 -24.83 -18.49 -8.54
N GLN A 62 -25.92 -18.63 -7.80
CA GLN A 62 -26.55 -17.53 -7.05
C GLN A 62 -25.64 -17.02 -5.93
N VAL A 63 -24.95 -17.91 -5.19
CA VAL A 63 -23.99 -17.50 -4.15
C VAL A 63 -22.82 -16.69 -4.76
N TYR A 64 -22.27 -17.11 -5.90
CA TYR A 64 -21.23 -16.35 -6.61
C TYR A 64 -21.75 -15.03 -7.21
N MET A 65 -23.03 -14.97 -7.57
CA MET A 65 -23.67 -13.77 -8.12
C MET A 65 -24.27 -12.84 -7.07
N THR A 66 -24.23 -13.20 -5.78
CA THR A 66 -24.78 -12.33 -4.73
C THR A 66 -24.16 -10.93 -4.82
N PRO A 67 -24.96 -9.87 -4.67
CA PRO A 67 -24.47 -8.49 -4.69
C PRO A 67 -23.28 -8.24 -3.75
N ILE A 68 -23.20 -9.01 -2.65
CA ILE A 68 -22.10 -8.96 -1.68
C ILE A 68 -20.77 -9.39 -2.33
N THR A 69 -20.75 -10.47 -3.10
CA THR A 69 -19.54 -10.95 -3.80
C THR A 69 -19.02 -9.89 -4.79
N TRP A 70 -19.91 -9.23 -5.53
CA TRP A 70 -19.56 -8.14 -6.44
C TRP A 70 -19.03 -6.90 -5.71
N VAL A 71 -19.66 -6.52 -4.59
CA VAL A 71 -19.21 -5.39 -3.77
C VAL A 71 -17.82 -5.66 -3.18
N LEU A 72 -17.55 -6.89 -2.72
CA LEU A 72 -16.23 -7.27 -2.22
C LEU A 72 -15.16 -7.20 -3.31
N GLN A 73 -15.46 -7.68 -4.53
CA GLN A 73 -14.54 -7.53 -5.67
C GLN A 73 -14.27 -6.06 -6.00
N MET A 74 -15.32 -5.22 -6.05
CA MET A 74 -15.18 -3.77 -6.25
C MET A 74 -14.29 -3.11 -5.18
N MET A 75 -14.49 -3.47 -3.91
CA MET A 75 -13.66 -2.99 -2.81
C MET A 75 -12.21 -3.44 -2.98
N GLN A 76 -11.98 -4.71 -3.35
CA GLN A 76 -10.64 -5.24 -3.58
C GLN A 76 -9.90 -4.47 -4.68
N THR A 77 -10.56 -4.18 -5.81
CA THR A 77 -9.97 -3.36 -6.88
C THR A 77 -9.63 -1.96 -6.41
N ARG A 78 -10.51 -1.32 -5.62
CA ARG A 78 -10.27 0.02 -5.08
C ARG A 78 -9.12 0.04 -4.07
N ILE A 79 -9.02 -0.98 -3.22
CA ILE A 79 -7.92 -1.14 -2.27
C ILE A 79 -6.60 -1.29 -3.02
N ALA A 80 -6.54 -2.13 -4.07
CA ALA A 80 -5.35 -2.29 -4.89
C ALA A 80 -4.93 -0.98 -5.58
N ALA A 81 -5.90 -0.20 -6.09
CA ALA A 81 -5.62 1.11 -6.67
C ALA A 81 -5.07 2.10 -5.64
N LEU A 82 -5.60 2.08 -4.41
CA LEU A 82 -5.14 2.91 -3.30
C LEU A 82 -3.72 2.53 -2.87
N GLN A 83 -3.43 1.23 -2.75
CA GLN A 83 -2.08 0.73 -2.47
C GLN A 83 -1.09 1.22 -3.53
N GLY A 84 -1.43 1.09 -4.81
CA GLY A 84 -0.60 1.62 -5.89
C GLY A 84 -0.43 3.14 -5.85
N ALA A 85 -1.42 3.90 -5.38
CA ALA A 85 -1.29 5.34 -5.18
C ALA A 85 -0.36 5.69 -4.03
N VAL A 86 -0.43 4.96 -2.92
CA VAL A 86 0.46 5.11 -1.76
C VAL A 86 1.91 4.78 -2.16
N ASP A 87 2.14 3.73 -2.93
CA ASP A 87 3.47 3.38 -3.42
C ASP A 87 4.04 4.46 -4.34
N ARG A 88 3.21 5.06 -5.21
CA ARG A 88 3.59 6.23 -6.02
C ARG A 88 3.93 7.45 -5.15
N ILE A 89 3.20 7.69 -4.08
CA ILE A 89 3.50 8.78 -3.13
C ILE A 89 4.85 8.51 -2.44
N ARG A 90 5.10 7.29 -1.97
CA ARG A 90 6.38 6.93 -1.35
C ARG A 90 7.55 7.19 -2.30
N THR A 91 7.47 6.66 -3.51
CA THR A 91 8.55 6.76 -4.50
C THR A 91 8.76 8.18 -5.04
N LYS A 92 7.70 8.98 -5.17
CA LYS A 92 7.79 10.35 -5.72
C LYS A 92 7.96 11.45 -4.68
N ILE A 93 7.68 11.18 -3.40
CA ILE A 93 7.69 12.20 -2.35
C ILE A 93 8.64 11.81 -1.22
N VAL A 94 8.43 10.65 -0.60
CA VAL A 94 9.18 10.24 0.60
C VAL A 94 10.66 9.99 0.26
N ASP A 95 10.94 9.25 -0.81
CA ASP A 95 12.33 8.94 -1.18
C ASP A 95 13.11 10.20 -1.60
N PRO A 96 12.58 11.10 -2.46
CA PRO A 96 13.24 12.37 -2.76
C PRO A 96 13.42 13.25 -1.52
N TYR A 97 12.44 13.32 -0.63
CA TYR A 97 12.55 14.08 0.62
C TYR A 97 13.73 13.59 1.46
N ASN A 98 13.84 12.27 1.67
CA ASN A 98 14.94 11.68 2.42
C ASN A 98 16.31 11.98 1.76
N LYS A 99 16.38 11.96 0.42
CA LYS A 99 17.58 12.36 -0.32
C LYS A 99 17.94 13.83 -0.10
N ILE A 100 16.95 14.73 -0.08
CA ILE A 100 17.16 16.16 0.19
C ILE A 100 17.70 16.34 1.60
N VAL A 101 17.05 15.76 2.61
CA VAL A 101 17.51 15.84 4.01
C VAL A 101 18.95 15.37 4.16
N ALA A 102 19.31 14.23 3.56
CA ALA A 102 20.67 13.72 3.59
C ALA A 102 21.67 14.67 2.93
N ARG A 103 21.33 15.24 1.75
CA ARG A 103 22.18 16.22 1.06
C ARG A 103 22.31 17.53 1.82
N THR A 104 21.25 18.01 2.46
CA THR A 104 21.29 19.20 3.32
C THR A 104 22.22 18.98 4.51
N ALA A 105 22.17 17.81 5.14
CA ALA A 105 23.10 17.46 6.21
C ALA A 105 24.56 17.40 5.72
N GLN A 106 24.80 16.86 4.53
CA GLN A 106 26.12 16.87 3.90
C GLN A 106 26.61 18.29 3.61
N LEU A 107 25.73 19.15 3.07
CA LEU A 107 26.07 20.54 2.77
C LEU A 107 26.41 21.32 4.04
N ALA A 108 25.65 21.13 5.12
CA ALA A 108 25.94 21.75 6.41
C ALA A 108 27.32 21.33 6.95
N ARG A 109 27.67 20.03 6.84
CA ARG A 109 29.01 19.54 7.21
C ARG A 109 30.11 20.15 6.33
N LEU A 110 29.85 20.30 5.04
CA LEU A 110 30.80 20.90 4.11
C LEU A 110 31.00 22.40 4.40
N GLN A 111 29.94 23.13 4.74
CA GLN A 111 30.01 24.52 5.15
C GLN A 111 30.89 24.69 6.39
N VAL A 112 30.69 23.85 7.42
CA VAL A 112 31.55 23.83 8.62
C VAL A 112 33.01 23.55 8.25
N ALA A 113 33.27 22.60 7.35
CA ALA A 113 34.63 22.31 6.89
C ALA A 113 35.25 23.50 6.13
N CYS A 114 34.48 24.16 5.26
CA CYS A 114 34.92 25.36 4.55
C CYS A 114 35.23 26.51 5.52
N ASP A 115 34.40 26.73 6.54
CA ASP A 115 34.65 27.76 7.55
C ASP A 115 35.89 27.45 8.38
N LEU A 116 36.12 26.18 8.71
CA LEU A 116 37.36 25.74 9.35
C LEU A 116 38.58 26.04 8.47
N LEU A 117 38.52 25.71 7.18
CA LEU A 117 39.60 25.97 6.23
C LEU A 117 39.90 27.46 6.10
N ARG A 118 38.87 28.32 5.95
CA ARG A 118 39.03 29.78 5.92
C ARG A 118 39.69 30.29 7.20
N ARG A 119 39.28 29.76 8.36
CA ARG A 119 39.89 30.11 9.65
C ARG A 119 41.37 29.71 9.69
N ILE A 120 41.71 28.50 9.24
CA ILE A 120 43.10 28.03 9.18
C ILE A 120 43.95 28.94 8.27
N ILE A 121 43.48 29.25 7.05
CA ILE A 121 44.19 30.12 6.12
C ILE A 121 44.44 31.50 6.73
N ARG A 122 43.42 32.10 7.38
CA ARG A 122 43.55 33.39 8.06
C ARG A 122 44.58 33.33 9.19
N ILE A 123 44.53 32.30 10.03
CA ILE A 123 45.50 32.10 11.12
C ILE A 123 46.91 31.97 10.54
N LEU A 124 47.12 31.15 9.51
CA LEU A 124 48.43 30.99 8.88
C LEU A 124 48.98 32.29 8.31
N TYR A 125 48.14 33.07 7.62
CA TYR A 125 48.51 34.38 7.08
C TYR A 125 48.91 35.36 8.19
N LEU A 126 48.07 35.51 9.22
CA LEU A 126 48.33 36.43 10.33
C LEU A 126 49.55 36.00 11.15
N SER A 127 49.74 34.70 11.39
CA SER A 127 50.92 34.16 12.07
C SER A 127 52.21 34.47 11.31
N LYS A 128 52.20 34.33 9.97
CA LYS A 128 53.36 34.69 9.13
C LYS A 128 53.64 36.19 9.18
N ARG A 129 52.59 37.03 9.13
CA ARG A 129 52.73 38.49 9.25
C ARG A 129 53.27 38.90 10.62
N LEU A 130 52.75 38.31 11.68
CA LEU A 130 53.19 38.54 13.05
C LEU A 130 54.67 38.16 13.23
N GLN A 131 55.09 37.00 12.72
CA GLN A 131 56.49 36.58 12.76
C GLN A 131 57.42 37.60 12.08
N GLY A 132 57.02 38.15 10.93
CA GLY A 132 57.77 39.21 10.25
C GLY A 132 57.84 40.51 11.06
N GLN A 133 56.73 40.91 11.72
CA GLN A 133 56.68 42.10 12.58
C GLN A 133 57.58 41.94 13.82
N LEU A 134 57.62 40.75 14.43
CA LEU A 134 58.48 40.46 15.57
C LEU A 134 59.97 40.51 15.19
N GLN A 135 60.34 40.09 13.98
CA GLN A 135 61.71 40.21 13.46
C GLN A 135 62.14 41.67 13.23
N GLY A 136 61.18 42.60 13.02
CA GLY A 136 61.42 44.04 12.91
C GLY A 136 61.76 44.74 14.24
N GLY A 137 61.73 44.02 15.37
CA GLY A 137 62.09 44.52 16.69
C GLY A 137 61.15 45.62 17.21
N SER A 138 61.68 46.47 18.10
CA SER A 138 60.93 47.50 18.85
C SER A 138 60.04 48.41 17.97
N ARG A 139 60.47 48.69 16.74
CA ARG A 139 59.80 49.60 15.81
C ARG A 139 58.43 49.09 15.33
N GLU A 140 58.19 47.78 15.33
CA GLU A 140 56.97 47.16 14.78
C GLU A 140 56.04 46.60 15.87
N ILE A 141 56.34 46.82 17.16
CA ILE A 141 55.60 46.26 18.31
C ILE A 141 54.11 46.61 18.28
N THR A 142 53.74 47.85 17.96
CA THR A 142 52.33 48.28 17.89
C THR A 142 51.56 47.52 16.81
N LYS A 143 52.21 47.23 15.68
CA LYS A 143 51.60 46.46 14.58
C LYS A 143 51.52 44.97 14.90
N ALA A 144 52.49 44.44 15.65
CA ALA A 144 52.44 43.08 16.18
C ALA A 144 51.26 42.90 17.16
N ALA A 145 51.03 43.88 18.04
CA ALA A 145 49.88 43.89 18.95
C ALA A 145 48.55 43.91 18.19
N GLN A 146 48.45 44.69 17.11
CA GLN A 146 47.26 44.70 16.25
C GLN A 146 47.03 43.33 15.56
N SER A 147 48.06 42.73 14.98
CA SER A 147 47.95 41.40 14.36
C SER A 147 47.51 40.33 15.35
N LEU A 148 47.92 40.43 16.62
CA LEU A 148 47.49 39.53 17.69
C LEU A 148 46.01 39.72 18.03
N ASN A 149 45.53 40.96 18.10
CA ASN A 149 44.11 41.26 18.31
C ASN A 149 43.24 40.69 17.19
N GLU A 150 43.65 40.87 15.93
CA GLU A 150 42.96 40.30 14.75
C GLU A 150 42.93 38.76 14.77
N LEU A 151 43.93 38.11 15.39
CA LEU A 151 43.97 36.66 15.56
C LEU A 151 42.89 36.15 16.53
N GLY A 152 42.59 36.96 17.56
CA GLY A 152 41.59 36.66 18.59
C GLY A 152 40.14 36.89 18.13
N GLU A 153 39.93 37.74 17.12
CA GLU A 153 38.60 37.97 16.56
C GLU A 153 38.08 36.76 15.78
N ARG A 154 36.97 36.18 16.27
CA ARG A 154 36.27 35.11 15.57
C ARG A 154 35.59 35.69 14.32
N PRO A 155 35.88 35.20 13.11
CA PRO A 155 35.15 35.64 11.93
C PRO A 155 33.68 35.24 12.05
N LEU A 156 32.78 36.13 11.62
CA LEU A 156 31.34 35.88 11.58
C LEU A 156 31.05 34.69 10.65
N PRO A 157 30.11 33.80 11.02
CA PRO A 157 29.71 32.69 10.16
C PRO A 157 29.15 33.25 8.84
N VAL A 158 29.64 32.72 7.72
CA VAL A 158 29.08 33.04 6.41
C VAL A 158 27.83 32.19 6.23
N HIS A 159 26.68 32.74 6.56
CA HIS A 159 25.40 32.13 6.22
C HIS A 159 25.20 32.26 4.71
N LEU A 160 25.31 31.13 3.99
CA LEU A 160 24.73 30.98 2.65
C LEU A 160 23.24 30.68 2.79
#